data_AF-F7NFA8-F1
#
_entry.id   AF-F7NFA8-F1
#
_cell.length_a   1.000
_cell.length_b   1.000
_cell.length_c   1.000
_cell.angle_alpha   90.00
_cell.angle_beta   90.00
_cell.angle_gamma   90.00
#
_symmetry.space_group_name_H-M   'P 1'
#
loop_
_entity.id
_entity.type
_entity.pdbx_description
1 polymer ?
#
loop_
_entity_poly.entity_id
_entity_poly.type
_entity_poly.pdbx_seq_one_letter_code
_entity_poly.pdbx_strand_id
1 'polypeptide(L)'
;MTEPILSKGGKPRGHYEKPDINDPRPITRQNETADILAKNGYDIEMLPNNSKAGNGYGIKPESNPDLLVNGKAFDVYSPDTLNVRNIWSTVKGKTEEQAGRIVLNLEDYKGSMDSLQVQFRDWKIDGLEELLIIKEGKIGRLI
;
A
#
# COMPACT_ATOMS: atom_id res chain seq x y z
N MET A 1 -3.71 -11.66 -9.90
CA MET A 1 -3.20 -10.92 -8.73
C MET A 1 -1.68 -11.08 -8.67
N THR A 2 -1.01 -10.20 -7.95
CA THR A 2 0.45 -10.16 -7.79
C THR A 2 0.85 -11.14 -6.70
N GLU A 3 1.70 -12.10 -7.03
CA GLU A 3 2.12 -13.20 -6.14
C GLU A 3 3.63 -13.10 -5.82
N PRO A 4 4.12 -13.73 -4.73
CA PRO A 4 5.55 -13.84 -4.50
C PRO A 4 6.24 -14.58 -5.66
N ILE A 5 7.35 -14.05 -6.16
CA ILE A 5 8.14 -14.63 -7.28
C ILE A 5 9.58 -14.97 -6.88
N LEU A 6 10.02 -14.53 -5.71
CA LEU A 6 11.35 -14.73 -5.15
C LEU A 6 11.28 -15.65 -3.93
N SER A 7 12.44 -16.18 -3.53
CA SER A 7 12.63 -16.81 -2.22
C SER A 7 12.40 -15.79 -1.10
N LYS A 8 11.90 -16.28 0.05
CA LYS A 8 11.75 -15.46 1.26
C LYS A 8 13.10 -14.93 1.76
N GLY A 9 13.04 -13.82 2.50
CA GLY A 9 14.21 -13.15 3.08
C GLY A 9 14.84 -12.07 2.20
N GLY A 10 14.15 -11.65 1.14
CA GLY A 10 14.57 -10.55 0.28
C GLY A 10 14.56 -9.19 0.99
N LYS A 11 15.07 -8.17 0.28
CA LYS A 11 15.06 -6.77 0.70
C LYS A 11 14.59 -5.87 -0.45
N PRO A 12 13.93 -4.74 -0.16
CA PRO A 12 13.61 -3.73 -1.16
C PRO A 12 14.85 -3.19 -1.88
N ARG A 13 14.69 -2.89 -3.17
CA ARG A 13 15.62 -2.11 -3.99
C ARG A 13 15.24 -0.62 -3.93
N GLY A 14 16.13 0.25 -4.39
CA GLY A 14 15.90 1.70 -4.38
C GLY A 14 16.25 2.35 -3.04
N HIS A 15 15.76 3.57 -2.81
CA HIS A 15 16.03 4.34 -1.61
C HIS A 15 14.81 4.39 -0.71
N TYR A 16 14.99 4.07 0.56
CA TYR A 16 13.96 4.27 1.56
C TYR A 16 13.68 5.76 1.72
N GLU A 17 12.40 6.12 1.83
CA GLU A 17 12.02 7.49 2.11
C GLU A 17 12.36 7.82 3.57
N LYS A 18 12.82 9.06 3.80
CA LYS A 18 13.21 9.51 5.13
C LYS A 18 11.96 9.99 5.88
N PRO A 19 11.63 9.40 7.04
CA PRO A 19 10.50 9.88 7.83
C PRO A 19 10.65 11.35 8.25
N ASP A 20 9.54 12.09 8.22
CA ASP A 20 9.48 13.41 8.85
C ASP A 20 9.71 13.26 10.35
N ILE A 21 10.49 14.16 10.96
CA ILE A 21 10.75 14.15 12.40
C ILE A 21 9.50 14.46 13.24
N ASN A 22 8.56 15.24 12.70
CA ASN A 22 7.34 15.66 13.39
C ASN A 22 6.19 14.68 13.21
N ASP A 23 6.17 13.96 12.09
CA ASP A 23 5.20 12.90 11.82
C ASP A 23 5.90 11.72 11.10
N PRO A 24 6.69 10.91 11.83
CA PRO A 24 7.48 9.85 11.21
C PRO A 24 6.63 8.67 10.76
N ARG A 25 5.40 8.55 11.28
CA ARG A 25 4.59 7.34 11.16
C ARG A 25 4.28 6.94 9.71
N PRO A 26 3.80 7.82 8.81
CA PRO A 26 3.38 7.42 7.47
C PRO A 26 4.52 6.76 6.68
N ILE A 27 5.68 7.43 6.63
CA ILE A 27 6.86 6.92 5.93
C ILE A 27 7.46 5.69 6.62
N THR A 28 7.41 5.63 7.96
CA THR A 28 7.86 4.44 8.69
C THR A 28 7.04 3.22 8.27
N ARG A 29 5.71 3.34 8.21
CA ARG A 29 4.82 2.24 7.81
C ARG A 29 4.94 1.89 6.33
N GLN A 30 5.20 2.85 5.45
CA GLN A 30 5.53 2.59 4.03
C GLN A 30 6.82 1.75 3.90
N ASN A 31 7.88 2.16 4.58
CA ASN A 31 9.15 1.45 4.59
C ASN A 31 9.03 0.02 5.17
N GLU A 32 8.30 -0.14 6.27
CA GLU A 32 8.03 -1.46 6.86
C GLU A 32 7.16 -2.35 5.96
N THR A 33 6.20 -1.75 5.23
CA THR A 33 5.39 -2.47 4.22
C THR A 33 6.30 -3.07 3.15
N ALA A 34 7.23 -2.27 2.62
CA ALA A 34 8.21 -2.73 1.64
C ALA A 34 9.04 -3.90 2.18
N ASP A 35 9.53 -3.78 3.42
CA ASP A 35 10.28 -4.85 4.08
C ASP A 35 9.47 -6.14 4.25
N ILE A 36 8.21 -6.04 4.69
CA ILE A 36 7.34 -7.22 4.89
C ILE A 36 7.10 -7.94 3.56
N LEU A 37 6.79 -7.18 2.50
CA LEU A 37 6.58 -7.78 1.18
C LEU A 37 7.87 -8.44 0.65
N ALA A 38 9.01 -7.76 0.71
CA ALA A 38 10.28 -8.30 0.23
C ALA A 38 10.71 -9.57 1.00
N LYS A 39 10.56 -9.57 2.33
CA LYS A 39 10.81 -10.74 3.18
C LYS A 39 9.91 -11.93 2.82
N ASN A 40 8.72 -11.67 2.29
CA ASN A 40 7.78 -12.71 1.87
C ASN A 40 7.91 -13.12 0.39
N GLY A 41 8.95 -12.66 -0.32
CA GLY A 41 9.29 -13.14 -1.66
C GLY A 41 8.71 -12.31 -2.81
N TYR A 42 8.23 -11.09 -2.54
CA TYR A 42 7.91 -10.14 -3.61
C TYR A 42 9.18 -9.41 -4.05
N ASP A 43 9.32 -9.11 -5.34
CA ASP A 43 10.33 -8.16 -5.80
C ASP A 43 9.83 -6.75 -5.55
N ILE A 44 10.52 -6.01 -4.68
CA ILE A 44 10.09 -4.69 -4.22
C ILE A 44 11.12 -3.65 -4.64
N GLU A 45 10.64 -2.56 -5.24
CA GLU A 45 11.40 -1.35 -5.50
C GLU A 45 10.70 -0.15 -4.87
N MET A 46 11.46 0.61 -4.06
CA MET A 46 11.01 1.89 -3.50
C MET A 46 11.03 2.95 -4.59
N LEU A 47 9.90 3.63 -4.80
CA LEU A 47 9.80 4.72 -5.74
C LEU A 47 10.10 6.06 -5.05
N PRO A 48 10.76 7.01 -5.74
CA PRO A 48 10.98 8.35 -5.19
C PRO A 48 9.66 9.12 -5.11
N ASN A 49 9.50 9.89 -4.04
CA ASN A 49 8.40 10.85 -3.90
C ASN A 49 8.79 12.20 -4.52
N ASN A 50 8.23 12.51 -5.68
CA ASN A 50 8.46 13.75 -6.42
C ASN A 50 7.19 14.61 -6.35
N SER A 51 6.90 15.10 -5.14
CA SER A 51 5.68 15.80 -4.68
C SER A 51 4.99 16.83 -5.60
N LYS A 52 5.58 17.27 -6.72
CA LYS A 52 4.94 18.16 -7.71
C LYS A 52 4.93 17.63 -9.15
N ALA A 53 5.82 16.73 -9.51
CA ALA A 53 5.97 16.26 -10.89
C ALA A 53 5.42 14.84 -11.10
N GLY A 54 5.13 14.12 -10.00
CA GLY A 54 4.91 12.70 -10.05
C GLY A 54 6.20 11.92 -10.29
N ASN A 55 6.16 10.62 -10.09
CA ASN A 55 7.29 9.72 -10.35
C ASN A 55 7.12 8.92 -11.65
N GLY A 56 6.04 9.16 -12.40
CA GLY A 56 5.78 8.57 -13.72
C GLY A 56 5.17 7.17 -13.70
N TYR A 57 4.82 6.64 -12.53
CA TYR A 57 4.29 5.28 -12.37
C TYR A 57 2.79 5.22 -12.04
N GLY A 58 2.19 6.34 -11.63
CA GLY A 58 0.80 6.37 -11.19
C GLY A 58 -0.21 6.69 -12.30
N ILE A 59 -1.47 6.86 -11.91
CA ILE A 59 -2.59 7.09 -12.84
C ILE A 59 -2.60 8.51 -13.41
N LYS A 60 -2.26 9.49 -12.59
CA LYS A 60 -2.17 10.90 -13.00
C LYS A 60 -0.72 11.30 -13.20
N PRO A 61 -0.44 12.32 -14.04
CA PRO A 61 0.92 12.83 -14.22
C PRO A 61 1.62 13.17 -12.90
N GLU A 62 0.90 13.74 -11.94
CA GLU A 62 1.38 14.15 -10.62
C GLU A 62 1.39 13.02 -9.57
N SER A 63 0.93 11.81 -9.92
CA SER A 63 0.87 10.69 -8.98
C SER A 63 2.27 10.23 -8.55
N ASN A 64 2.36 9.82 -7.28
CA ASN A 64 3.57 9.29 -6.68
C ASN A 64 3.25 7.98 -5.93
N PRO A 65 2.91 6.88 -6.63
CA PRO A 65 2.84 5.58 -5.99
C PRO A 65 4.16 5.27 -5.27
N ASP A 66 4.05 4.60 -4.14
CA ASP A 66 5.17 4.37 -3.22
C ASP A 66 6.11 3.26 -3.68
N LEU A 67 5.58 2.19 -4.29
CA LEU A 67 6.30 0.95 -4.54
C LEU A 67 6.06 0.42 -5.96
N LEU A 68 7.06 -0.28 -6.50
CA LEU A 68 6.82 -1.33 -7.49
C LEU A 68 6.83 -2.69 -6.79
N VAL A 69 5.70 -3.40 -6.88
CA VAL A 69 5.58 -4.79 -6.43
C VAL A 69 5.56 -5.68 -7.68
N ASN A 70 6.63 -6.44 -7.87
CA ASN A 70 6.90 -7.20 -9.11
C ASN A 70 6.74 -6.34 -10.37
N GLY A 71 7.27 -5.11 -10.34
CA GLY A 71 7.21 -4.16 -11.45
C GLY A 71 5.86 -3.44 -11.64
N LYS A 72 4.88 -3.64 -10.76
CA LYS A 72 3.59 -2.94 -10.81
C LYS A 72 3.52 -1.85 -9.75
N ALA A 73 3.02 -0.68 -10.12
CA ALA A 73 2.85 0.43 -9.18
C ALA A 73 1.78 0.10 -8.12
N PHE A 74 2.15 0.30 -6.86
CA PHE A 74 1.27 0.26 -5.71
C PHE A 74 1.47 1.50 -4.86
N ASP A 75 0.37 2.02 -4.32
CA ASP A 75 0.38 3.02 -3.27
C ASP A 75 0.12 2.33 -1.91
N VAL A 76 0.82 2.77 -0.86
CA VAL A 76 0.70 2.21 0.49
C VAL A 76 -0.23 3.10 1.31
N TYR A 77 -1.14 2.47 2.05
CA TYR A 77 -1.97 3.14 3.02
C TYR A 77 -1.94 2.42 4.37
N SER A 78 -1.61 3.18 5.42
CA SER A 78 -1.63 2.72 6.81
C SER A 78 -2.59 3.56 7.64
N PRO A 79 -3.85 3.13 7.82
CA PRO A 79 -4.86 3.94 8.48
C PRO A 79 -4.48 4.23 9.93
N ASP A 80 -4.83 5.42 10.38
CA ASP A 80 -4.77 5.91 11.76
C ASP A 80 -6.18 6.00 12.39
N THR A 81 -7.21 5.58 11.65
CA THR A 81 -8.61 5.56 12.07
C THR A 81 -9.12 4.14 12.25
N LEU A 82 -10.09 3.97 13.15
CA LEU A 82 -10.83 2.71 13.30
C LEU A 82 -12.08 2.65 12.42
N ASN A 83 -12.47 3.78 11.82
CA ASN A 83 -13.69 3.87 11.02
C ASN A 83 -13.48 3.23 9.64
N VAL A 84 -14.12 2.06 9.44
CA VAL A 84 -14.05 1.27 8.21
C VAL A 84 -14.50 2.05 6.98
N ARG A 85 -15.54 2.90 7.10
CA ARG A 85 -16.02 3.71 5.98
C ARG A 85 -14.99 4.75 5.56
N ASN A 86 -14.25 5.33 6.51
CA ASN A 86 -13.16 6.27 6.24
C ASN A 86 -11.98 5.56 5.58
N ILE A 87 -11.60 4.38 6.06
CA ILE A 87 -10.55 3.56 5.44
C ILE A 87 -10.90 3.29 3.97
N TRP A 88 -12.13 2.83 3.72
CA TRP A 88 -12.62 2.60 2.36
C TRP A 88 -12.57 3.88 1.50
N SER A 89 -13.02 5.02 2.04
CA SER A 89 -12.99 6.30 1.30
C SER A 89 -11.57 6.73 0.95
N THR A 90 -10.61 6.53 1.85
CA THR A 90 -9.21 6.84 1.59
C THR A 90 -8.62 5.93 0.52
N VAL A 91 -8.92 4.63 0.56
CA VAL A 91 -8.49 3.69 -0.48
C VAL A 91 -9.09 4.08 -1.84
N LYS A 92 -10.38 4.45 -1.87
CA LYS A 92 -11.03 4.96 -3.08
C LYS A 92 -10.31 6.20 -3.62
N GLY A 93 -10.07 7.21 -2.78
CA GLY A 93 -9.38 8.42 -3.19
C GLY A 93 -7.97 8.15 -3.73
N LYS A 94 -7.19 7.30 -3.06
CA LYS A 94 -5.86 6.88 -3.55
C LYS A 94 -5.94 6.12 -4.87
N THR A 95 -6.99 5.34 -5.08
CA THR A 95 -7.25 4.65 -6.35
C THR A 95 -7.52 5.61 -7.49
N GLU A 96 -8.29 6.68 -7.25
CA GLU A 96 -8.63 7.69 -8.25
C GLU A 96 -7.44 8.63 -8.57
N GLU A 97 -6.52 8.82 -7.61
CA GLU A 97 -5.50 9.86 -7.66
C GLU A 97 -4.06 9.36 -7.80
N GLN A 98 -3.74 8.15 -7.31
CA GLN A 98 -2.36 7.66 -7.18
C GLN A 98 -2.11 6.40 -8.00
N ALA A 99 -2.78 5.28 -7.66
CA ALA A 99 -2.51 3.99 -8.26
C ALA A 99 -3.74 3.07 -8.24
N GLY A 100 -3.91 2.28 -9.29
CA GLY A 100 -4.99 1.27 -9.36
C GLY A 100 -4.77 0.10 -8.40
N ARG A 101 -3.62 0.02 -7.72
CA ARG A 101 -3.31 -1.05 -6.77
C ARG A 101 -2.85 -0.47 -5.46
N ILE A 102 -3.35 -1.03 -4.37
CA ILE A 102 -3.14 -0.50 -3.02
C ILE A 102 -2.61 -1.60 -2.12
N VAL A 103 -1.62 -1.27 -1.29
CA VAL A 103 -1.27 -2.08 -0.11
C VAL A 103 -1.87 -1.40 1.12
N LEU A 104 -2.88 -2.02 1.70
CA LEU A 104 -3.46 -1.58 2.96
C LEU A 104 -2.74 -2.28 4.12
N ASN A 105 -1.80 -1.56 4.73
CA ASN A 105 -1.08 -2.03 5.90
C ASN A 105 -1.88 -1.72 7.18
N LEU A 106 -2.43 -2.79 7.77
CA LEU A 106 -3.28 -2.78 8.95
C LEU A 106 -2.53 -3.11 10.25
N GLU A 107 -1.20 -3.07 10.30
CA GLU A 107 -0.42 -3.37 11.52
C GLU A 107 -0.96 -2.59 12.74
N ASP A 108 -1.24 -1.30 12.58
CA ASP A 108 -1.80 -0.43 13.63
C ASP A 108 -3.31 -0.55 13.83
N TYR A 109 -4.03 -1.14 12.88
CA TYR A 109 -5.48 -1.19 12.90
C TYR A 109 -5.97 -2.15 14.00
N LYS A 110 -6.82 -1.66 14.90
CA LYS A 110 -7.38 -2.44 16.03
C LYS A 110 -8.88 -2.67 15.92
N GLY A 111 -9.49 -2.32 14.79
CA GLY A 111 -10.92 -2.50 14.55
C GLY A 111 -11.26 -3.91 14.06
N SER A 112 -12.54 -4.10 13.69
CA SER A 112 -13.05 -5.39 13.22
C SER A 112 -12.57 -5.68 11.80
N MET A 113 -11.79 -6.76 11.64
CA MET A 113 -11.42 -7.28 10.32
C MET A 113 -12.65 -7.70 9.53
N ASP A 114 -13.63 -8.37 10.14
CA ASP A 114 -14.87 -8.80 9.47
C ASP A 114 -15.63 -7.61 8.88
N SER A 115 -15.76 -6.52 9.64
CA SER A 115 -16.43 -5.29 9.16
C SER A 115 -15.68 -4.68 7.98
N LEU A 116 -14.34 -4.68 8.02
CA LEU A 116 -13.51 -4.22 6.92
C LEU A 116 -13.71 -5.09 5.67
N GLN A 117 -13.70 -6.41 5.82
CA GLN A 117 -13.95 -7.33 4.70
C GLN A 117 -15.35 -7.12 4.08
N VAL A 118 -16.37 -7.01 4.93
CA VAL A 118 -17.76 -6.74 4.50
C VAL A 118 -17.84 -5.42 3.74
N GLN A 119 -17.21 -4.36 4.24
CA GLN A 119 -17.21 -3.04 3.58
C GLN A 119 -16.61 -3.11 2.17
N PHE A 120 -15.43 -3.72 2.01
CA PHE A 120 -14.75 -3.79 0.70
C PHE A 120 -15.42 -4.77 -0.27
N ARG A 121 -16.10 -5.81 0.25
CA ARG A 121 -16.87 -6.75 -0.56
C ARG A 121 -18.18 -6.13 -1.07
N ASP A 122 -18.95 -5.50 -0.18
CA ASP A 122 -20.29 -5.01 -0.49
C ASP A 122 -20.24 -3.68 -1.26
N TRP A 123 -19.17 -2.91 -1.11
CA TRP A 123 -18.95 -1.63 -1.79
C TRP A 123 -17.68 -1.71 -2.64
N LYS A 124 -17.83 -2.04 -3.91
CA LYS A 124 -16.72 -2.07 -4.85
C LYS A 124 -16.17 -0.66 -5.09
N ILE A 125 -14.86 -0.57 -5.28
CA ILE A 125 -14.17 0.66 -5.66
C ILE A 125 -13.85 0.54 -7.15
N ASP A 126 -14.42 1.44 -7.96
CA ASP A 126 -14.10 1.51 -9.38
C ASP A 126 -12.63 1.91 -9.57
N GLY A 127 -11.94 1.22 -10.47
CA GLY A 127 -10.50 1.42 -10.73
C GLY A 127 -9.56 0.71 -9.75
N LEU A 128 -10.06 0.08 -8.68
CA LEU A 128 -9.22 -0.70 -7.77
C LEU A 128 -8.97 -2.08 -8.36
N GLU A 129 -7.80 -2.24 -8.95
CA GLU A 129 -7.35 -3.45 -9.64
C GLU A 129 -6.84 -4.53 -8.68
N GLU A 130 -6.24 -4.14 -7.54
CA GLU A 130 -5.70 -5.07 -6.55
C GLU A 130 -5.58 -4.42 -5.17
N LEU A 131 -6.02 -5.14 -4.12
CA LEU A 131 -5.87 -4.72 -2.73
C LEU A 131 -5.12 -5.80 -1.93
N LEU A 132 -3.83 -5.56 -1.68
CA LEU A 132 -3.03 -6.35 -0.76
C LEU A 132 -3.26 -5.87 0.66
N ILE A 133 -3.44 -6.80 1.60
CA ILE A 133 -3.60 -6.52 3.03
C ILE A 133 -2.37 -7.01 3.77
N ILE A 134 -1.82 -6.19 4.67
CA ILE A 134 -0.81 -6.63 5.64
C ILE A 134 -1.38 -6.54 7.05
N LYS A 135 -1.32 -7.64 7.80
CA LYS A 135 -1.66 -7.68 9.22
C LYS A 135 -0.86 -8.74 9.95
N GLU A 136 -0.22 -8.37 11.06
CA GLU A 136 0.64 -9.24 11.87
C GLU A 136 1.75 -9.90 11.02
N GLY A 137 2.31 -9.14 10.09
CA GLY A 137 3.32 -9.60 9.13
C GLY A 137 2.80 -10.59 8.08
N LYS A 138 1.50 -10.91 8.08
CA LYS A 138 0.86 -11.78 7.08
C LYS A 138 0.28 -10.95 5.95
N ILE A 139 0.36 -11.50 4.75
CA ILE A 139 -0.13 -10.86 3.53
C ILE A 139 -1.40 -11.61 3.08
N GLY A 140 -2.47 -10.86 2.88
CA GLY A 140 -3.76 -11.35 2.38
C GLY A 140 -4.28 -10.48 1.22
N ARG A 141 -5.45 -10.85 0.69
CA ARG A 141 -6.12 -10.14 -0.41
C ARG A 141 -7.62 -10.08 -0.16
N LEU A 142 -8.28 -9.03 -0.65
CA LEU A 142 -9.74 -8.87 -0.53
C LEU A 142 -10.49 -8.81 -1.86
N ILE A 143 -9.79 -8.54 -2.96
CA ILE A 143 -10.33 -8.35 -4.32
C ILE A 143 -9.29 -8.76 -5.34
#